data_AF-A0A251V7S4-F1
#
_entry.id   AF-A0A251V7S4-F1
#
_cell.length_a   1.000
_cell.length_b   1.000
_cell.length_c   1.000
_cell.angle_alpha   90.00
_cell.angle_beta   90.00
_cell.angle_gamma   90.00
#
_symmetry.space_group_name_H-M   'P 1'
#
loop_
_entity.id
_entity.type
_entity.pdbx_description
1 polymer ?
#
loop_
_entity_poly.entity_id
_entity_poly.type
_entity_poly.pdbx_seq_one_letter_code
_entity_poly.pdbx_strand_id
1 'polypeptide(L)'
;MGQVSVIVALIVGCVVDISASGIGSIFADENPIRQVVSDGLRELETVVLQVIGQTPHALTFARFAHRYGRKYQSSEEMKHRYSIFAESLETIRSHNKKGLSYTLGVNEYANMTWEEFNKNKLGAA
;
A
#
# COMPACT_ATOMS: atom_id res chain seq x y z
N MET A 1 -43.41 -31.61 15.12
CA MET A 1 -44.50 -31.12 16.01
C MET A 1 -43.92 -31.00 17.42
N GLY A 2 -43.85 -29.89 18.16
CA GLY A 2 -43.95 -28.42 17.99
C GLY A 2 -42.93 -27.80 19.00
N GLN A 3 -42.32 -26.62 18.81
CA GLN A 3 -42.85 -25.24 18.98
C GLN A 3 -43.51 -25.07 20.39
N VAL A 4 -43.21 -24.14 21.33
CA VAL A 4 -42.40 -22.90 21.46
C VAL A 4 -42.29 -22.52 22.97
N SER A 5 -41.35 -21.62 23.31
CA SER A 5 -41.46 -20.52 24.31
C SER A 5 -41.22 -20.79 25.81
N VAL A 6 -40.62 -19.92 26.65
CA VAL A 6 -39.74 -18.71 26.59
C VAL A 6 -39.74 -18.14 28.04
N ILE A 7 -38.56 -17.68 28.52
CA ILE A 7 -38.32 -16.74 29.64
C ILE A 7 -38.67 -17.17 31.08
N VAL A 8 -37.63 -17.33 31.91
CA VAL A 8 -37.43 -16.51 33.12
C VAL A 8 -35.93 -16.23 33.26
N ALA A 9 -35.57 -14.94 33.14
CA ALA A 9 -34.25 -14.38 33.39
C ALA A 9 -34.06 -14.08 34.88
N LEU A 10 -32.80 -14.12 35.36
CA LEU A 10 -32.20 -13.36 36.48
C LEU A 10 -30.71 -13.81 36.58
N ILE A 11 -29.77 -13.23 35.83
CA ILE A 11 -28.93 -12.05 36.15
C ILE A 11 -28.39 -12.02 37.59
N VAL A 12 -27.17 -12.55 37.79
CA VAL A 12 -26.01 -11.98 38.54
C VAL A 12 -24.81 -12.82 38.03
N GLY A 13 -23.72 -12.34 37.45
CA GLY A 13 -23.06 -11.05 37.51
C GLY A 13 -21.57 -11.32 37.70
N CYS A 14 -20.86 -11.62 36.62
CA CYS A 14 -19.39 -11.49 36.50
C CYS A 14 -19.05 -11.44 35.00
N VAL A 15 -19.40 -10.32 34.39
CA VAL A 15 -18.76 -9.89 33.14
C VAL A 15 -17.33 -9.54 33.57
N VAL A 16 -16.39 -10.44 33.34
CA VAL A 16 -15.00 -9.99 33.17
C VAL A 16 -14.95 -9.43 31.76
N ASP A 17 -15.23 -8.13 31.67
CA ASP A 17 -14.82 -7.31 30.55
C ASP A 17 -13.30 -7.42 30.43
N ILE A 18 -12.81 -8.39 29.65
CA ILE A 18 -11.54 -8.23 28.95
C ILE A 18 -11.84 -7.26 27.81
N SER A 19 -11.99 -5.99 28.18
CA SER A 19 -11.68 -4.92 27.27
C SER A 19 -10.20 -5.09 26.95
N ALA A 20 -9.92 -5.64 25.76
CA ALA A 20 -8.63 -5.49 25.12
C ALA A 20 -8.47 -4.02 24.68
N SER A 21 -8.55 -3.10 25.64
CA SER A 21 -8.28 -1.69 25.46
C SER A 21 -6.79 -1.50 25.61
N GLY A 22 -6.10 -1.62 24.46
CA GLY A 22 -4.86 -0.90 24.19
C GLY A 22 -3.59 -1.40 24.88
N ILE A 23 -2.98 -2.46 24.34
CA ILE A 23 -1.52 -2.66 24.45
C ILE A 23 -0.77 -1.81 23.39
N GLY A 24 -1.49 -1.00 22.60
CA GLY A 24 -0.91 -0.23 21.49
C GLY A 24 -0.16 1.05 21.85
N SER A 25 -0.30 1.59 23.08
CA SER A 25 0.24 2.91 23.43
C SER A 25 1.43 2.91 24.39
N ILE A 26 1.71 1.83 25.10
CA ILE A 26 2.71 1.84 26.20
C ILE A 26 4.15 1.94 25.68
N PHE A 27 4.46 1.43 24.48
CA PHE A 27 5.82 1.47 23.93
C PHE A 27 6.14 2.71 23.07
N ALA A 28 5.13 3.53 22.74
CA ALA A 28 5.35 4.69 21.86
C ALA A 28 5.89 5.92 22.60
N ASP A 29 5.57 6.08 23.89
CA ASP A 29 5.95 7.26 24.67
C ASP A 29 7.39 7.20 25.25
N GLU A 30 8.03 6.03 25.31
CA GLU A 30 9.38 5.88 25.89
C GLU A 30 10.54 5.78 24.88
N ASN A 31 10.25 5.67 23.57
CA ASN A 31 11.31 5.62 22.56
C ASN A 31 11.60 7.03 22.01
N PRO A 32 12.81 7.60 22.20
CA PRO A 32 13.16 8.92 21.68
C PRO A 32 13.19 8.99 20.15
N ILE A 33 13.16 7.86 19.44
CA ILE A 33 13.08 7.79 17.98
C ILE A 33 11.65 8.08 17.54
N ARG A 34 11.40 9.31 17.06
CA ARG A 34 10.10 9.66 16.45
C ARG A 34 9.85 8.83 15.19
N GLN A 35 8.65 8.27 15.08
CA GLN A 35 8.18 7.60 13.86
C GLN A 35 8.03 8.65 12.74
N VAL A 36 8.96 8.65 11.78
CA VAL A 36 8.96 9.56 10.63
C VAL A 36 8.14 9.06 9.44
N VAL A 37 7.68 7.81 9.50
CA VAL A 37 6.88 7.17 8.45
C VAL A 37 5.39 7.30 8.82
N SER A 38 4.60 7.93 7.95
CA SER A 38 3.15 8.02 8.13
C SER A 38 2.53 6.63 8.24
N ASP A 39 1.52 6.48 9.10
CA ASP A 39 0.82 5.20 9.28
C ASP A 39 0.25 4.67 7.96
N GLY A 40 -0.27 5.57 7.11
CA GLY A 40 -0.77 5.20 5.78
C GLY A 40 0.29 4.61 4.83
N LEU A 41 1.57 4.97 4.97
CA LEU A 41 2.64 4.33 4.19
C LEU A 41 2.93 2.92 4.69
N ARG A 42 2.90 2.69 6.02
CA ARG A 42 3.14 1.37 6.61
C ARG A 42 2.05 0.37 6.23
N GLU A 43 0.79 0.83 6.24
CA GLU A 43 -0.36 0.03 5.78
C GLU A 43 -0.18 -0.35 4.31
N LEU A 44 0.18 0.61 3.46
CA LEU A 44 0.39 0.35 2.03
C LEU A 44 1.58 -0.57 1.77
N GLU A 45 2.69 -0.41 2.49
CA GLU A 45 3.85 -1.31 2.42
C GLU A 45 3.42 -2.75 2.76
N THR A 46 2.60 -2.94 3.81
CA THR A 46 2.09 -4.25 4.20
C THR A 46 1.20 -4.87 3.12
N VAL A 47 0.26 -4.10 2.57
CA VAL A 47 -0.63 -4.55 1.48
C VAL A 47 0.18 -4.94 0.24
N VAL A 48 1.13 -4.09 -0.17
CA VAL A 48 1.97 -4.34 -1.34
C VAL A 48 2.82 -5.60 -1.14
N LEU A 49 3.41 -5.80 0.03
CA LEU A 49 4.18 -7.01 0.34
C LEU A 49 3.31 -8.27 0.35
N GLN A 50 2.05 -8.18 0.80
CA GLN A 50 1.12 -9.30 0.79
C GLN A 50 0.68 -9.67 -0.64
N VAL A 51 0.42 -8.69 -1.50
CA VAL A 51 -0.08 -8.92 -2.87
C VAL A 51 1.05 -9.31 -3.83
N ILE A 52 2.18 -8.60 -3.77
CA ILE A 52 3.30 -8.75 -4.71
C ILE A 52 4.35 -9.75 -4.20
N GLY A 53 4.52 -9.84 -2.88
CA GLY A 53 5.58 -10.62 -2.24
C GLY A 53 6.82 -9.77 -1.90
N GLN A 54 7.81 -10.43 -1.30
CA GLN A 54 9.09 -9.84 -0.92
C GLN A 54 10.01 -9.69 -2.16
N THR A 55 9.73 -8.71 -3.00
CA THR A 55 10.52 -8.41 -4.20
C THR A 55 11.40 -7.16 -3.99
N PRO A 56 12.53 -7.01 -4.71
CA PRO A 56 13.47 -5.89 -4.51
C PRO A 56 12.86 -4.50 -4.67
N HIS A 57 11.76 -4.36 -5.43
CA HIS A 57 11.14 -3.08 -5.74
C HIS A 57 9.75 -2.91 -5.10
N ALA A 58 9.25 -3.88 -4.32
CA ALA A 58 7.94 -3.79 -3.68
C ALA A 58 7.81 -2.55 -2.77
N LEU A 59 8.76 -2.34 -1.86
CA LEU A 59 8.72 -1.18 -0.95
C LEU A 59 8.88 0.15 -1.71
N THR A 60 9.72 0.19 -2.75
CA THR A 60 9.85 1.37 -3.62
C THR A 60 8.55 1.67 -4.34
N PHE A 61 7.84 0.64 -4.80
CA PHE A 61 6.52 0.76 -5.41
C PHE A 61 5.47 1.25 -4.42
N ALA A 62 5.46 0.73 -3.18
CA ALA A 62 4.57 1.24 -2.12
C ALA A 62 4.80 2.72 -1.85
N ARG A 63 6.07 3.15 -1.76
CA ARG A 63 6.44 4.57 -1.60
C ARG A 63 6.04 5.42 -2.80
N PHE A 64 6.20 4.90 -4.02
CA PHE A 64 5.73 5.54 -5.24
C PHE A 64 4.21 5.74 -5.20
N ALA A 65 3.46 4.68 -4.91
CA ALA A 65 2.01 4.71 -4.85
C ALA A 65 1.51 5.68 -3.76
N HIS A 66 2.13 5.66 -2.58
CA HIS A 66 1.83 6.63 -1.51
C HIS A 66 2.14 8.07 -1.96
N ARG A 67 3.32 8.32 -2.54
CA ARG A 67 3.76 9.65 -2.95
C ARG A 67 2.84 10.29 -4.00
N TYR A 68 2.35 9.51 -4.96
CA TYR A 68 1.50 10.00 -6.05
C TYR A 68 0.02 9.67 -5.84
N GLY A 69 -0.39 9.23 -4.65
CA GLY A 69 -1.77 8.90 -4.32
C GLY A 69 -2.39 7.81 -5.21
N ARG A 70 -1.58 6.86 -5.71
CA ARG A 70 -2.06 5.78 -6.56
C ARG A 70 -2.88 4.78 -5.75
N LYS A 71 -4.05 4.45 -6.27
CA LYS A 71 -4.95 3.42 -5.75
C LYS A 71 -5.22 2.42 -6.87
N TYR A 72 -5.19 1.13 -6.54
CA TYR A 72 -5.45 0.04 -7.47
C TYR A 72 -6.70 -0.69 -7.03
N GLN A 73 -7.57 -1.06 -7.97
CA GLN A 73 -8.88 -1.62 -7.70
C GLN A 73 -8.79 -3.12 -7.33
N SER A 74 -7.81 -3.83 -7.87
CA SER A 74 -7.61 -5.25 -7.60
C SER A 74 -6.15 -5.62 -7.37
N SER A 75 -5.92 -6.80 -6.79
CA SER A 75 -4.60 -7.41 -6.65
C SER A 75 -3.92 -7.65 -8.01
N GLU A 76 -4.69 -8.02 -9.02
CA GLU A 76 -4.20 -8.26 -10.39
C GLU A 76 -3.75 -6.95 -11.02
N GLU A 77 -4.53 -5.87 -10.86
CA GLU A 77 -4.15 -4.53 -11.32
C GLU A 77 -2.87 -4.07 -10.62
N MET A 78 -2.77 -4.24 -9.29
CA MET A 78 -1.59 -3.86 -8.53
C MET A 78 -0.33 -4.60 -9.02
N LYS A 79 -0.44 -5.91 -9.26
CA LYS A 79 0.65 -6.73 -9.83
C LYS A 79 1.03 -6.26 -11.23
N HIS A 80 0.04 -5.98 -12.08
CA HIS A 80 0.29 -5.47 -13.43
C HIS A 80 1.01 -4.12 -13.40
N ARG A 81 0.53 -3.17 -12.60
CA ARG A 81 1.13 -1.84 -12.43
C ARG A 81 2.53 -1.90 -11.83
N TYR A 82 2.79 -2.87 -10.95
CA TYR A 82 4.12 -3.14 -10.45
C TYR A 82 5.08 -3.64 -11.54
N SER A 83 4.62 -4.51 -12.45
CA SER A 83 5.43 -4.96 -13.59
C SER A 83 5.89 -3.79 -14.44
N ILE A 84 4.97 -2.90 -14.82
CA ILE A 84 5.26 -1.68 -15.59
C ILE A 84 6.22 -0.77 -14.83
N PHE A 85 6.04 -0.65 -13.51
CA PHE A 85 6.93 0.13 -12.67
C PHE A 85 8.36 -0.43 -12.64
N ALA A 86 8.51 -1.74 -12.54
CA ALA A 86 9.82 -2.39 -12.60
C ALA A 86 10.52 -2.16 -13.95
N GLU A 87 9.78 -2.25 -15.07
CA GLU A 87 10.29 -1.94 -16.41
C GLU A 87 10.71 -0.47 -16.55
N SER A 88 9.92 0.44 -15.97
CA SER A 88 10.25 1.87 -15.96
C SER A 88 11.52 2.15 -15.15
N LEU A 89 11.73 1.49 -14.02
CA LEU A 89 12.96 1.60 -13.23
C LEU A 89 14.19 1.14 -14.03
N GLU A 90 14.07 0.06 -14.79
CA GLU A 90 15.18 -0.43 -15.63
C GLU A 90 15.44 0.52 -16.81
N THR A 91 14.39 1.08 -17.41
CA THR A 91 14.51 2.13 -18.44
C THR A 91 15.24 3.37 -17.90
N ILE A 92 14.86 3.83 -16.70
CA ILE A 92 15.51 4.95 -16.03
C ILE A 92 16.98 4.64 -15.78
N ARG A 93 17.28 3.47 -15.21
CA ARG A 93 18.65 3.06 -14.89
C ARG A 93 19.52 2.97 -16.14
N SER A 94 19.04 2.27 -17.17
CA SER A 94 19.76 2.09 -18.42
C SER A 94 19.98 3.41 -19.17
N HIS A 95 19.02 4.32 -19.14
CA HIS A 95 19.17 5.67 -19.69
C HIS A 95 20.21 6.48 -18.94
N ASN A 96 20.10 6.56 -17.61
CA ASN A 96 21.00 7.36 -16.79
C ASN A 96 22.45 6.86 -16.84
N LYS A 97 22.66 5.56 -17.08
CA LYS A 97 23.99 4.97 -17.31
C LYS A 97 24.69 5.51 -18.56
N LYS A 98 23.95 6.04 -19.54
CA LYS A 98 24.52 6.59 -20.79
C LYS A 98 25.23 7.93 -20.61
N GLY A 99 25.02 8.62 -19.49
CA GLY A 99 25.67 9.92 -19.22
C GLY A 99 25.26 11.02 -20.18
N LEU A 100 24.00 11.03 -20.60
CA LEU A 100 23.45 12.07 -21.49
C LEU A 100 23.26 13.39 -20.74
N SER A 101 22.95 14.46 -21.48
CA SER A 101 22.72 15.80 -20.92
C SER A 101 21.50 15.90 -20.00
N TYR A 102 20.64 14.89 -19.98
CA TYR A 102 19.49 14.79 -19.09
C TYR A 102 19.42 13.41 -18.44
N THR A 103 18.67 13.33 -17.35
CA THR A 103 18.40 12.08 -16.63
C THR A 103 16.90 11.84 -16.53
N LEU A 104 16.53 10.57 -16.48
CA LEU A 104 15.18 10.15 -16.15
C LEU A 104 15.06 9.94 -14.65
N GLY A 105 13.85 10.12 -14.14
CA GLY A 105 13.53 9.88 -12.74
C GLY A 105 12.15 9.26 -12.61
N VAL A 106 11.90 8.63 -11.46
CA VAL A 106 10.56 8.14 -11.13
C VAL A 106 9.64 9.35 -10.99
N ASN A 107 8.63 9.40 -11.86
CA ASN A 107 7.60 10.42 -11.86
C ASN A 107 6.23 9.76 -11.72
N GLU A 108 5.15 10.54 -11.72
CA GLU A 108 3.79 10.02 -11.56
C GLU A 108 3.40 8.97 -12.63
N TYR A 109 4.00 9.01 -13.82
CA TYR A 109 3.70 8.12 -14.95
C TYR A 109 4.53 6.83 -14.95
N ALA A 110 5.38 6.61 -13.95
CA ALA A 110 6.26 5.44 -13.90
C ALA A 110 5.54 4.08 -13.84
N ASN A 111 4.21 4.04 -13.69
CA ASN A 111 3.40 2.82 -13.74
C ASN A 111 2.46 2.76 -14.95
N MET A 112 2.69 3.58 -15.98
CA MET A 112 1.93 3.59 -17.24
C MET A 112 2.79 3.07 -18.39
N THR A 113 2.18 2.30 -19.29
CA THR A 113 2.86 1.95 -20.55
C THR A 113 2.93 3.16 -21.48
N TRP A 114 3.77 3.08 -22.52
CA TRP A 114 3.83 4.14 -23.52
C TRP A 114 2.49 4.34 -24.23
N GLU A 115 1.77 3.25 -24.55
CA GLU A 115 0.47 3.29 -25.21
C GLU A 115 -0.57 3.98 -24.32
N GLU A 116 -0.60 3.65 -23.03
CA GLU A 116 -1.49 4.30 -22.06
C GLU A 116 -1.15 5.78 -21.86
N PHE A 117 0.13 6.11 -21.80
CA PHE A 117 0.59 7.49 -21.69
C PHE A 117 0.19 8.29 -22.93
N ASN A 118 0.49 7.77 -24.13
CA ASN A 118 0.16 8.42 -25.39
C ASN A 118 -1.36 8.64 -25.52
N LYS A 119 -2.16 7.61 -25.28
CA LYS A 119 -3.62 7.69 -25.40
C LYS A 119 -4.26 8.67 -24.42
N ASN A 120 -3.74 8.78 -23.20
CA ASN A 120 -4.41 9.52 -22.12
C ASN A 120 -3.78 10.88 -21.79
N LYS A 121 -2.54 11.12 -22.21
CA LYS A 121 -1.76 12.32 -21.82
C LYS A 121 -1.30 13.15 -23.00
N LEU A 122 -1.19 12.55 -24.19
CA LEU A 122 -0.83 13.28 -25.39
C LEU A 122 -2.11 13.63 -26.17
N GLY A 123 -2.30 14.92 -26.42
CA GLY A 123 -3.47 15.45 -27.14
C GLY A 123 -3.28 15.51 -28.66
N ALA A 124 -2.22 14.91 -29.19
CA ALA A 124 -1.95 14.85 -30.61
C ALA A 124 -2.57 13.56 -31.17
N ALA A 125 -3.73 13.69 -31.79
CA ALA A 125 -4.36 12.66 -32.61
C ALA A 125 -4.13 12.99 -34.10
#